data_AF-A0A3S0VR55-F1
#
_entry.id   AF-A0A3S0VR55-F1
#
_cell.length_a   1.000
_cell.length_b   1.000
_cell.length_c   1.000
_cell.angle_alpha   90.00
_cell.angle_beta   90.00
_cell.angle_gamma   90.00
#
_symmetry.space_group_name_H-M   'P 1'
#
loop_
_entity.id
_entity.type
_entity.pdbx_description
1 polymer ?
#
loop_
_entity_poly.entity_id
_entity_poly.type
_entity_poly.pdbx_seq_one_letter_code
_entity_poly.pdbx_strand_id
1 'polypeptide(L)'
;MDVIINADCASIPLDVNPLRSMQQVSLNLLASLGYDPLNLPLADLLRNTHHLEGEWVVLSPIHWTASHNDAMIIAAGRDVQLSDDESLYWFKLLANYLQEDGLTLYYHDANTWLLHAVNKPPLNAKPAYCLYSHSLMPELAELDSTMYWQKFFTECQMFFASQPNSSLLNGVWAWRGGTLSAKKSIPVCADEPFFSMAQACSNNVIPYSPSVQLRDAQIILINDMESLDSQHRQELSTMSTRWYWLDSAYAYKKHNWFTRIWRSLTHAH
;
A
#
# COMPACT_ATOMS: atom_id res chain seq x y z
N MET A 1 14.93 -3.83 12.09
CA MET A 1 14.28 -2.53 11.96
C MET A 1 13.90 -2.35 10.51
N ASP A 2 12.68 -1.88 10.27
CA ASP A 2 12.13 -1.65 8.93
C ASP A 2 12.15 -0.15 8.66
N VAL A 3 12.67 0.25 7.52
CA VAL A 3 12.68 1.63 7.06
C VAL A 3 11.81 1.68 5.81
N ILE A 4 10.66 2.35 5.91
CA ILE A 4 9.68 2.48 4.83
C ILE A 4 9.74 3.93 4.35
N ILE A 5 9.96 4.09 3.04
CA ILE A 5 10.25 5.37 2.41
C ILE A 5 9.22 5.62 1.30
N ASN A 6 8.60 6.79 1.31
CA ASN A 6 7.64 7.22 0.28
C ASN A 6 8.33 7.73 -1.00
N ALA A 7 9.34 7.00 -1.47
CA ALA A 7 10.11 7.36 -2.65
C ALA A 7 10.55 6.10 -3.41
N ASP A 8 10.95 6.30 -4.65
CA ASP A 8 11.63 5.28 -5.45
C ASP A 8 13.09 5.17 -5.07
N CYS A 9 13.62 3.96 -5.17
CA CYS A 9 15.03 3.74 -4.90
C CYS A 9 15.86 4.13 -6.12
N ALA A 10 16.69 5.17 -5.99
CA ALA A 10 17.59 5.61 -7.07
C ALA A 10 18.50 4.49 -7.58
N SER A 11 18.97 3.60 -6.69
CA SER A 11 19.75 2.43 -7.06
C SER A 11 19.75 1.40 -5.93
N ILE A 12 19.44 0.14 -6.25
CA ILE A 12 19.55 -0.97 -5.30
C ILE A 12 21.03 -1.28 -5.05
N PRO A 13 21.50 -1.32 -3.79
CA PRO A 13 22.89 -1.65 -3.47
C PRO A 13 23.29 -3.06 -3.93
N LEU A 14 24.59 -3.24 -4.19
CA LEU A 14 25.14 -4.58 -4.44
C LEU A 14 25.11 -5.43 -3.17
N ASP A 15 25.02 -6.76 -3.36
CA ASP A 15 25.10 -7.76 -2.30
C ASP A 15 24.01 -7.70 -1.20
N VAL A 16 22.79 -7.38 -1.62
CA VAL A 16 21.60 -7.41 -0.76
C VAL A 16 20.79 -8.70 -0.96
N ASN A 17 19.94 -9.02 0.01
CA ASN A 17 18.84 -9.96 -0.16
C ASN A 17 17.61 -9.18 -0.62
N PRO A 18 17.04 -9.48 -1.80
CA PRO A 18 15.82 -8.83 -2.24
C PRO A 18 14.65 -9.20 -1.32
N LEU A 19 13.82 -8.22 -1.03
CA LEU A 19 12.54 -8.35 -0.34
C LEU A 19 11.42 -7.94 -1.30
N ARG A 20 10.17 -8.18 -0.91
CA ARG A 20 9.00 -7.72 -1.67
C ARG A 20 8.51 -6.39 -1.11
N SER A 21 8.50 -5.35 -1.96
CA SER A 21 7.73 -4.13 -1.67
C SER A 21 6.27 -4.34 -2.04
N MET A 22 5.37 -3.75 -1.25
CA MET A 22 3.94 -3.67 -1.54
C MET A 22 3.57 -2.40 -2.31
N GLN A 23 4.56 -1.63 -2.75
CA GLN A 23 4.45 -0.42 -3.58
C GLN A 23 3.68 0.77 -3.00
N GLN A 24 3.28 0.68 -1.73
CA GLN A 24 2.65 1.76 -0.98
C GLN A 24 3.17 1.75 0.46
N VAL A 25 3.38 2.92 1.04
CA VAL A 25 3.83 3.07 2.44
C VAL A 25 2.87 2.37 3.41
N SER A 26 1.57 2.59 3.25
CA SER A 26 0.52 1.99 4.09
C SER A 26 0.51 0.47 4.06
N LEU A 27 0.68 -0.13 2.87
CA LEU A 27 0.76 -1.58 2.71
C LEU A 27 2.07 -2.17 3.27
N ASN A 28 3.21 -1.50 3.03
CA ASN A 28 4.50 -1.90 3.61
C ASN A 28 4.48 -1.81 5.15
N LEU A 29 3.80 -0.81 5.72
CA LEU A 29 3.60 -0.67 7.17
C LEU A 29 2.80 -1.85 7.71
N LEU A 30 1.65 -2.17 7.11
CA LEU A 30 0.82 -3.30 7.55
C LEU A 30 1.58 -4.63 7.45
N ALA A 31 2.32 -4.86 6.36
CA ALA A 31 3.15 -6.05 6.21
C ALA A 31 4.26 -6.11 7.28
N SER A 32 4.90 -4.98 7.59
CA SER A 32 5.95 -4.87 8.62
C SER A 32 5.42 -5.09 10.05
N LEU A 33 4.13 -4.78 10.29
CA LEU A 33 3.42 -5.09 11.53
C LEU A 33 2.97 -6.56 11.63
N GLY A 34 3.27 -7.38 10.61
CA GLY A 34 3.03 -8.82 10.59
C GLY A 34 1.64 -9.23 10.11
N TYR A 35 0.90 -8.35 9.43
CA TYR A 35 -0.35 -8.74 8.75
C TYR A 35 -0.05 -9.57 7.49
N ASP A 36 -0.99 -10.45 7.11
CA ASP A 36 -0.89 -11.27 5.91
C ASP A 36 -0.85 -10.38 4.65
N PRO A 37 0.24 -10.43 3.84
CA PRO A 37 0.35 -9.64 2.61
C PRO A 37 -0.76 -9.88 1.58
N LEU A 38 -1.46 -11.01 1.63
CA LEU A 38 -2.57 -11.31 0.72
C LEU A 38 -3.91 -10.73 1.21
N ASN A 39 -3.97 -10.27 2.45
CA ASN A 39 -5.20 -9.83 3.11
C ASN A 39 -4.94 -8.66 4.08
N LEU A 40 -4.22 -7.63 3.61
CA LEU A 40 -3.87 -6.48 4.44
C LEU A 40 -5.10 -5.63 4.81
N PRO A 41 -5.24 -5.17 6.07
CA PRO A 41 -6.39 -4.38 6.53
C PRO A 41 -6.28 -2.89 6.15
N LEU A 42 -6.11 -2.60 4.86
CA LEU A 42 -5.87 -1.22 4.39
C LEU A 42 -7.10 -0.32 4.59
N ALA A 43 -8.31 -0.82 4.30
CA ALA A 43 -9.54 -0.03 4.45
C ALA A 43 -9.72 0.44 5.90
N ASP A 44 -9.57 -0.47 6.87
CA ASP A 44 -9.68 -0.17 8.29
C ASP A 44 -8.58 0.78 8.78
N LEU A 45 -7.34 0.61 8.29
CA LEU A 45 -6.23 1.51 8.60
C LEU A 45 -6.56 2.94 8.16
N LEU A 46 -6.97 3.12 6.90
CA LEU A 46 -7.25 4.44 6.35
C LEU A 46 -8.50 5.06 6.98
N ARG A 47 -9.54 4.26 7.22
CA ARG A 47 -10.73 4.70 7.96
C ARG A 47 -10.34 5.27 9.33
N ASN A 48 -9.52 4.54 10.09
CA ASN A 48 -9.09 4.98 11.42
C ASN A 48 -8.16 6.21 11.35
N THR A 49 -7.30 6.28 10.32
CA THR A 49 -6.38 7.40 10.08
C THR A 49 -7.14 8.70 9.79
N HIS A 50 -8.21 8.62 9.00
CA HIS A 50 -9.04 9.75 8.58
C HIS A 50 -10.27 9.99 9.46
N HIS A 51 -10.40 9.26 10.57
CA HIS A 51 -11.53 9.34 11.50
C HIS A 51 -12.91 9.15 10.84
N LEU A 52 -12.99 8.26 9.86
CA LEU A 52 -14.22 7.97 9.14
C LEU A 52 -15.09 6.99 9.93
N GLU A 53 -16.39 7.24 9.99
CA GLU A 53 -17.37 6.36 10.64
C GLU A 53 -17.92 5.32 9.66
N GLY A 54 -18.39 4.18 10.18
CA GLY A 54 -19.02 3.13 9.38
C GLY A 54 -18.04 2.11 8.77
N GLU A 55 -18.53 1.41 7.74
CA GLU A 55 -17.79 0.39 6.99
C GLU A 55 -17.29 0.97 5.68
N TRP A 56 -16.00 0.80 5.41
CA TRP A 56 -15.34 1.30 4.20
C TRP A 56 -14.61 0.16 3.50
N VAL A 57 -14.54 0.25 2.18
CA VAL A 57 -13.70 -0.62 1.35
C VAL A 57 -12.75 0.25 0.55
N VAL A 58 -11.59 -0.30 0.18
CA VAL A 58 -10.67 0.35 -0.75
C VAL A 58 -11.27 0.30 -2.13
N LEU A 59 -11.21 1.42 -2.86
CA LEU A 59 -11.56 1.53 -4.26
C LEU A 59 -10.29 1.92 -5.03
N SER A 60 -9.67 0.93 -5.67
CA SER A 60 -8.43 1.11 -6.42
C SER A 60 -8.72 1.55 -7.85
N PRO A 61 -8.16 2.67 -8.32
CA PRO A 61 -8.13 3.00 -9.74
C PRO A 61 -7.37 1.92 -10.51
N ILE A 62 -7.93 1.44 -11.63
CA ILE A 62 -7.34 0.36 -12.42
C ILE A 62 -7.44 0.61 -13.93
N HIS A 63 -6.55 -0.06 -14.67
CA HIS A 63 -6.74 -0.35 -16.08
C HIS A 63 -7.01 -1.85 -16.24
N TRP A 64 -8.17 -2.19 -16.79
CA TRP A 64 -8.50 -3.57 -17.15
C TRP A 64 -8.86 -3.71 -18.62
N THR A 65 -8.66 -4.90 -19.16
CA THR A 65 -9.08 -5.25 -20.51
C THR A 65 -10.06 -6.41 -20.43
N ALA A 66 -11.08 -6.36 -21.28
CA ALA A 66 -12.01 -7.44 -21.49
C ALA A 66 -11.79 -8.04 -22.89
N SER A 67 -11.72 -9.35 -22.95
CA SER A 67 -11.78 -10.15 -24.17
C SER A 67 -13.15 -10.85 -24.25
N HIS A 68 -13.37 -11.68 -25.28
CA HIS A 68 -14.65 -12.38 -25.44
C HIS A 68 -15.03 -13.28 -24.24
N ASN A 69 -14.04 -13.83 -23.53
CA ASN A 69 -14.26 -14.83 -22.47
C ASN A 69 -13.57 -14.50 -21.14
N ASP A 70 -12.88 -13.36 -21.04
CA ASP A 70 -12.09 -13.05 -19.85
C ASP A 70 -11.94 -11.54 -19.64
N ALA A 71 -11.66 -11.14 -18.41
CA ALA A 71 -11.29 -9.79 -18.03
C ALA A 71 -10.07 -9.84 -17.12
N MET A 72 -9.13 -8.91 -17.30
CA MET A 72 -7.87 -8.89 -16.55
C MET A 72 -7.51 -7.47 -16.14
N ILE A 73 -7.06 -7.29 -14.90
CA ILE A 73 -6.42 -6.05 -14.46
C ILE A 73 -4.98 -6.06 -14.99
N ILE A 74 -4.65 -5.11 -15.85
CA ILE A 74 -3.33 -4.97 -16.48
C ILE A 74 -2.53 -3.76 -15.95
N ALA A 75 -3.18 -2.84 -15.24
CA ALA A 75 -2.52 -1.82 -14.43
C ALA A 75 -3.32 -1.54 -13.16
N ALA A 76 -2.65 -1.39 -12.02
CA ALA A 76 -3.23 -0.99 -10.75
C ALA A 76 -2.21 -0.20 -9.93
N GLY A 77 -2.69 0.67 -9.04
CA GLY A 77 -1.82 1.54 -8.26
C GLY A 77 -0.90 2.36 -9.17
N ARG A 78 0.41 2.33 -8.89
CA ARG A 78 1.40 3.16 -9.59
C ARG A 78 1.51 2.85 -11.09
N ASP A 79 1.16 1.64 -11.51
CA ASP A 79 1.19 1.24 -12.93
C ASP A 79 0.15 1.96 -13.78
N VAL A 80 -0.90 2.54 -13.18
CA VAL A 80 -1.89 3.36 -13.90
C VAL A 80 -1.31 4.74 -14.26
N GLN A 81 -0.22 5.15 -13.59
CA GLN A 81 0.51 6.40 -13.84
C GLN A 81 -0.35 7.67 -13.72
N LEU A 82 -1.30 7.68 -12.78
CA LEU A 82 -2.10 8.86 -12.49
C LEU A 82 -1.28 9.87 -11.68
N SER A 83 -1.25 11.12 -12.13
CA SER A 83 -0.86 12.24 -11.25
C SER A 83 -1.93 12.48 -10.18
N ASP A 84 -1.57 13.16 -9.09
CA ASP A 84 -2.53 13.53 -8.03
C ASP A 84 -3.68 14.39 -8.59
N ASP A 85 -3.40 15.32 -9.49
CA ASP A 85 -4.42 16.18 -10.10
C ASP A 85 -5.39 15.40 -10.99
N GLU A 86 -4.86 14.47 -11.82
CA GLU A 86 -5.69 13.61 -12.67
C GLU A 86 -6.54 12.65 -11.84
N SER A 87 -5.95 12.02 -10.81
CA SER A 87 -6.69 11.12 -9.94
C SER A 87 -7.77 11.86 -9.17
N LEU A 88 -7.48 13.05 -8.63
CA LEU A 88 -8.46 13.88 -7.94
C LEU A 88 -9.60 14.33 -8.87
N TYR A 89 -9.29 14.62 -10.14
CA TYR A 89 -10.31 14.92 -11.15
C TYR A 89 -11.25 13.72 -11.37
N TRP A 90 -10.70 12.54 -11.62
CA TRP A 90 -11.49 11.31 -11.82
C TRP A 90 -12.29 10.92 -10.58
N PHE A 91 -11.68 11.05 -9.40
CA PHE A 91 -12.35 10.85 -8.13
C PHE A 91 -13.59 11.74 -8.01
N LYS A 92 -13.47 13.04 -8.28
CA LYS A 92 -14.59 13.99 -8.18
C LYS A 92 -15.71 13.65 -9.16
N LEU A 93 -15.37 13.28 -10.39
CA LEU A 93 -16.35 12.86 -11.38
C LEU A 93 -17.10 11.60 -10.93
N LEU A 94 -16.38 10.57 -10.50
CA LEU A 94 -16.98 9.33 -10.02
C LEU A 94 -17.80 9.55 -8.73
N ALA A 95 -17.29 10.37 -7.81
CA ALA A 95 -17.99 10.74 -6.58
C ALA A 95 -19.34 11.41 -6.85
N ASN A 96 -19.37 12.37 -7.78
CA ASN A 96 -20.62 13.02 -8.18
C ASN A 96 -21.61 12.02 -8.81
N TYR A 97 -21.12 11.14 -9.70
CA TYR A 97 -21.95 10.11 -10.33
C TYR A 97 -22.56 9.16 -9.31
N LEU A 98 -21.74 8.60 -8.41
CA LEU A 98 -22.20 7.63 -7.42
C LEU A 98 -23.03 8.28 -6.29
N GLN A 99 -22.91 9.59 -6.07
CA GLN A 99 -23.74 10.31 -5.10
C GLN A 99 -25.22 10.31 -5.50
N GLU A 100 -25.55 10.23 -6.79
CA GLU A 100 -26.95 10.11 -7.26
C GLU A 100 -27.63 8.84 -6.72
N ASP A 101 -26.85 7.77 -6.52
CA ASP A 101 -27.29 6.51 -5.92
C ASP A 101 -27.06 6.43 -4.40
N GLY A 102 -26.74 7.58 -3.77
CA GLY A 102 -26.52 7.69 -2.32
C GLY A 102 -25.24 7.02 -1.83
N LEU A 103 -24.26 6.77 -2.71
CA LEU A 103 -22.94 6.27 -2.33
C LEU A 103 -22.02 7.44 -1.97
N THR A 104 -21.11 7.19 -1.03
CA THR A 104 -20.15 8.20 -0.56
C THR A 104 -18.73 7.70 -0.79
N LEU A 105 -17.91 8.56 -1.38
CA LEU A 105 -16.48 8.30 -1.57
C LEU A 105 -15.61 9.25 -0.74
N TYR A 106 -14.41 8.78 -0.41
CA TYR A 106 -13.38 9.57 0.24
C TYR A 106 -12.06 9.43 -0.51
N TYR A 107 -11.40 10.55 -0.81
CA TYR A 107 -10.12 10.58 -1.51
C TYR A 107 -8.99 10.46 -0.49
N HIS A 108 -8.14 9.44 -0.61
CA HIS A 108 -6.93 9.34 0.21
C HIS A 108 -5.70 9.82 -0.56
N ASP A 109 -5.42 9.21 -1.71
CA ASP A 109 -4.30 9.55 -2.60
C ASP A 109 -4.60 9.16 -4.05
N ALA A 110 -3.67 9.41 -4.97
CA ALA A 110 -3.84 9.15 -6.39
C ALA A 110 -4.19 7.69 -6.73
N ASN A 111 -3.79 6.74 -5.90
CA ASN A 111 -3.88 5.30 -6.14
C ASN A 111 -4.90 4.61 -5.24
N THR A 112 -5.46 5.34 -4.28
CA THR A 112 -6.28 4.77 -3.21
C THR A 112 -7.43 5.71 -2.89
N TRP A 113 -8.64 5.27 -3.22
CA TRP A 113 -9.88 5.91 -2.76
C TRP A 113 -10.59 4.97 -1.80
N LEU A 114 -11.59 5.48 -1.09
CA LEU A 114 -12.44 4.68 -0.22
C LEU A 114 -13.91 4.84 -0.63
N LEU A 115 -14.65 3.74 -0.56
CA LEU A 115 -16.11 3.71 -0.76
C LEU A 115 -16.79 3.33 0.56
N HIS A 116 -17.74 4.14 0.99
CA HIS A 116 -18.57 3.86 2.15
C HIS A 116 -19.55 2.73 1.80
N ALA A 117 -19.37 1.58 2.43
CA ALA A 117 -20.05 0.33 2.09
C ALA A 117 -21.15 -0.05 3.09
N VAL A 118 -21.63 0.91 3.90
CA VAL A 118 -22.71 0.66 4.86
C VAL A 118 -23.98 0.18 4.14
N ASN A 119 -24.61 -0.85 4.70
CA ASN A 119 -25.78 -1.53 4.17
C ASN A 119 -25.57 -2.16 2.78
N LYS A 120 -24.33 -2.45 2.38
CA LYS A 120 -24.03 -3.23 1.17
C LYS A 120 -23.79 -4.71 1.51
N PRO A 121 -24.01 -5.63 0.55
CA PRO A 121 -23.62 -7.01 0.71
C PRO A 121 -22.12 -7.15 1.03
N PRO A 122 -21.71 -8.15 1.83
CA PRO A 122 -20.30 -8.42 2.07
C PRO A 122 -19.52 -8.55 0.77
N LEU A 123 -18.35 -7.91 0.70
CA LEU A 123 -17.47 -7.93 -0.47
C LEU A 123 -16.34 -8.93 -0.26
N ASN A 124 -16.38 -10.04 -1.00
CA ASN A 124 -15.31 -11.03 -1.05
C ASN A 124 -14.43 -10.79 -2.28
N ALA A 125 -13.67 -9.70 -2.27
CA ALA A 125 -12.73 -9.38 -3.35
C ALA A 125 -11.30 -9.38 -2.82
N LYS A 126 -10.39 -10.00 -3.59
CA LYS A 126 -8.96 -9.90 -3.35
C LYS A 126 -8.46 -8.48 -3.67
N PRO A 127 -7.39 -8.03 -3.01
CA PRO A 127 -6.77 -6.75 -3.33
C PRO A 127 -6.30 -6.67 -4.79
N ALA A 128 -6.35 -5.48 -5.39
CA ALA A 128 -5.96 -5.29 -6.79
C ALA A 128 -4.51 -5.77 -7.08
N TYR A 129 -3.58 -5.56 -6.14
CA TYR A 129 -2.19 -6.01 -6.26
C TYR A 129 -2.01 -7.54 -6.20
N CYS A 130 -3.04 -8.29 -5.79
CA CYS A 130 -3.06 -9.76 -5.85
C CYS A 130 -3.65 -10.29 -7.16
N LEU A 131 -4.36 -9.46 -7.93
CA LEU A 131 -5.11 -9.86 -9.12
C LEU A 131 -4.40 -9.50 -10.44
N TYR A 132 -3.26 -8.83 -10.34
CA TYR A 132 -2.50 -8.37 -11.50
C TYR A 132 -2.22 -9.50 -12.48
N SER A 133 -2.59 -9.32 -13.76
CA SER A 133 -2.39 -10.32 -14.82
C SER A 133 -3.02 -11.69 -14.59
N HIS A 134 -4.06 -11.78 -13.75
CA HIS A 134 -4.89 -12.99 -13.58
C HIS A 134 -6.29 -12.75 -14.15
N SER A 135 -6.94 -13.85 -14.57
CA SER A 135 -8.35 -13.82 -14.96
C SER A 135 -9.20 -13.36 -13.78
N LEU A 136 -10.09 -12.40 -14.04
CA LEU A 136 -11.07 -11.92 -13.06
C LEU A 136 -12.33 -12.78 -13.03
N MET A 137 -12.55 -13.68 -13.99
CA MET A 137 -13.80 -14.46 -14.05
C MET A 137 -14.09 -15.25 -12.75
N PRO A 138 -13.11 -15.96 -12.14
CA PRO A 138 -13.34 -16.62 -10.86
C PRO A 138 -13.63 -15.63 -9.73
N GLU A 139 -12.92 -14.49 -9.73
CA GLU A 139 -13.03 -13.48 -8.67
C GLU A 139 -14.38 -12.75 -8.72
N LEU A 140 -14.85 -12.41 -9.93
CA LEU A 140 -16.16 -11.82 -10.17
C LEU A 140 -17.30 -12.75 -9.78
N ALA A 141 -17.12 -14.08 -9.87
CA ALA A 141 -18.14 -15.05 -9.48
C ALA A 141 -18.32 -15.15 -7.96
N GLU A 142 -17.31 -14.77 -7.18
CA GLU A 142 -17.27 -14.97 -5.73
C GLU A 142 -17.50 -13.68 -4.91
N LEU A 143 -17.67 -12.52 -5.55
CA LEU A 143 -17.77 -11.21 -4.88
C LEU A 143 -18.84 -11.16 -3.79
N ASP A 144 -20.06 -11.60 -4.11
CA ASP A 144 -21.21 -11.66 -3.21
C ASP A 144 -22.32 -12.55 -3.79
N SER A 145 -23.33 -12.88 -2.97
CA SER A 145 -24.45 -13.77 -3.36
C SER A 145 -25.60 -13.07 -4.08
N THR A 146 -25.58 -11.75 -4.20
CA THR A 146 -26.67 -10.89 -4.67
C THR A 146 -26.41 -10.23 -6.03
N MET A 147 -25.20 -10.42 -6.58
CA MET A 147 -24.71 -9.77 -7.81
C MET A 147 -24.54 -8.25 -7.70
N TYR A 148 -24.50 -7.71 -6.47
CA TYR A 148 -24.44 -6.27 -6.25
C TYR A 148 -23.12 -5.68 -6.77
N TRP A 149 -21.99 -6.31 -6.41
CA TRP A 149 -20.68 -5.77 -6.76
C TRP A 149 -20.34 -5.93 -8.25
N GLN A 150 -20.83 -6.98 -8.90
CA GLN A 150 -20.72 -7.18 -10.35
C GLN A 150 -21.45 -6.06 -11.11
N LYS A 151 -22.65 -5.72 -10.65
CA LYS A 151 -23.41 -4.59 -11.19
C LYS A 151 -22.68 -3.27 -10.96
N PHE A 152 -22.20 -3.03 -9.73
CA PHE A 152 -21.41 -1.84 -9.39
C PHE A 152 -20.18 -1.67 -10.28
N PHE A 153 -19.40 -2.73 -10.51
CA PHE A 153 -18.22 -2.68 -11.39
C PHE A 153 -18.57 -2.40 -12.85
N THR A 154 -19.68 -2.98 -13.32
CA THR A 154 -20.17 -2.74 -14.69
C THR A 154 -20.61 -1.29 -14.86
N GLU A 155 -21.34 -0.73 -13.89
CA GLU A 155 -21.78 0.67 -13.91
C GLU A 155 -20.60 1.63 -13.87
N CYS A 156 -19.61 1.38 -13.00
CA CYS A 156 -18.38 2.18 -12.98
C CYS A 156 -17.63 2.11 -14.32
N GLN A 157 -17.52 0.93 -14.93
CA GLN A 157 -16.87 0.77 -16.23
C GLN A 157 -17.60 1.56 -17.32
N MET A 158 -18.93 1.47 -17.38
CA MET A 158 -19.73 2.23 -18.33
C MET A 158 -19.54 3.74 -18.12
N PHE A 159 -19.48 4.19 -16.86
CA PHE A 159 -19.20 5.57 -16.53
C PHE A 159 -17.82 6.03 -17.05
N PHE A 160 -16.74 5.29 -16.78
CA PHE A 160 -15.42 5.67 -17.29
C PHE A 160 -15.36 5.66 -18.81
N ALA A 161 -16.04 4.72 -19.47
CA ALA A 161 -16.13 4.66 -20.92
C ALA A 161 -16.94 5.82 -21.54
N SER A 162 -17.85 6.44 -20.78
CA SER A 162 -18.64 7.57 -21.24
C SER A 162 -17.93 8.91 -21.10
N GLN A 163 -16.82 8.98 -20.36
CA GLN A 163 -16.05 10.21 -20.18
C GLN A 163 -14.95 10.33 -21.24
N PRO A 164 -14.68 11.55 -21.77
CA PRO A 164 -13.48 11.80 -22.55
C PRO A 164 -12.25 11.51 -21.69
N ASN A 165 -11.43 10.53 -22.10
CA ASN A 165 -10.35 10.03 -21.28
C ASN A 165 -9.07 9.82 -22.10
N SER A 166 -8.01 10.52 -21.72
CA SER A 166 -6.67 10.36 -22.28
C SER A 166 -5.72 9.57 -21.38
N SER A 167 -6.17 9.18 -20.18
CA SER A 167 -5.39 8.42 -19.21
C SER A 167 -5.57 6.91 -19.39
N LEU A 168 -4.74 6.12 -18.70
CA LEU A 168 -4.89 4.66 -18.64
C LEU A 168 -6.03 4.21 -17.71
N LEU A 169 -6.53 5.06 -16.83
CA LEU A 169 -7.63 4.69 -15.93
C LEU A 169 -8.88 4.35 -16.75
N ASN A 170 -9.48 3.18 -16.56
CA ASN A 170 -10.76 2.86 -17.23
C ASN A 170 -11.76 2.10 -16.34
N GLY A 171 -11.48 2.05 -15.05
CA GLY A 171 -12.29 1.34 -14.08
C GLY A 171 -11.78 1.53 -12.66
N VAL A 172 -12.54 0.96 -11.73
CA VAL A 172 -12.17 0.86 -10.32
C VAL A 172 -12.40 -0.56 -9.83
N TRP A 173 -11.58 -1.00 -8.88
CA TRP A 173 -11.71 -2.28 -8.21
C TRP A 173 -11.91 -2.09 -6.71
N ALA A 174 -13.02 -2.57 -6.19
CA ALA A 174 -13.34 -2.48 -4.77
C ALA A 174 -12.84 -3.73 -4.05
N TRP A 175 -12.22 -3.55 -2.87
CA TRP A 175 -11.79 -4.66 -2.02
C TRP A 175 -11.70 -4.23 -0.56
N ARG A 176 -11.99 -5.15 0.37
CA ARG A 176 -11.96 -4.86 1.82
C ARG A 176 -10.61 -5.19 2.45
N GLY A 177 -10.03 -6.34 2.09
CA GLY A 177 -8.87 -6.90 2.78
C GLY A 177 -9.23 -7.43 4.17
N GLY A 178 -8.22 -7.52 5.04
CA GLY A 178 -8.40 -8.01 6.41
C GLY A 178 -9.03 -6.97 7.33
N THR A 179 -9.16 -7.33 8.62
CA THR A 179 -9.60 -6.41 9.67
C THR A 179 -8.41 -5.93 10.49
N LEU A 180 -8.36 -4.64 10.80
CA LEU A 180 -7.29 -4.10 11.64
C LEU A 180 -7.49 -4.60 13.08
N SER A 181 -6.54 -5.38 13.57
CA SER A 181 -6.54 -5.85 14.96
C SER A 181 -6.28 -4.70 15.94
N ALA A 182 -6.37 -4.98 17.24
CA ALA A 182 -5.95 -4.03 18.27
C ALA A 182 -4.56 -3.46 17.96
N LYS A 183 -4.37 -2.17 18.24
CA LYS A 183 -3.12 -1.45 17.99
C LYS A 183 -1.93 -2.23 18.56
N LYS A 184 -0.90 -2.41 17.73
CA LYS A 184 0.32 -3.12 18.11
C LYS A 184 1.12 -2.31 19.13
N SER A 185 1.97 -2.96 19.91
CA SER A 185 2.94 -2.30 20.79
C SER A 185 4.29 -2.07 20.11
N ILE A 186 4.39 -2.33 18.80
CA ILE A 186 5.61 -2.17 18.00
C ILE A 186 5.94 -0.68 17.93
N PRO A 187 7.11 -0.23 18.40
CA PRO A 187 7.52 1.18 18.31
C PRO A 187 7.68 1.61 16.85
N VAL A 188 6.94 2.64 16.44
CA VAL A 188 6.99 3.23 15.10
C VAL A 188 7.47 4.67 15.21
N CYS A 189 8.60 5.01 14.60
CA CYS A 189 9.02 6.39 14.40
C CYS A 189 8.45 6.87 13.06
N ALA A 190 7.73 7.98 13.05
CA ALA A 190 7.11 8.48 11.83
C ALA A 190 7.33 9.99 11.69
N ASP A 191 7.64 10.45 10.50
CA ASP A 191 7.55 11.87 10.17
C ASP A 191 6.09 12.35 10.09
N GLU A 192 5.91 13.65 9.89
CA GLU A 192 4.61 14.31 10.01
C GLU A 192 3.53 13.70 9.10
N PRO A 193 3.79 13.44 7.80
CA PRO A 193 2.77 12.88 6.90
C PRO A 193 2.25 11.51 7.31
N PHE A 194 3.07 10.69 7.96
CA PHE A 194 2.71 9.31 8.34
C PHE A 194 2.36 9.14 9.82
N PHE A 195 2.43 10.20 10.61
CA PHE A 195 2.22 10.12 12.06
C PHE A 195 0.82 9.62 12.42
N SER A 196 -0.24 10.19 11.82
CA SER A 196 -1.63 9.76 12.06
C SER A 196 -1.87 8.30 11.65
N MET A 197 -1.25 7.85 10.55
CA MET A 197 -1.35 6.47 10.07
C MET A 197 -0.65 5.49 11.03
N ALA A 198 0.53 5.85 11.53
CA ALA A 198 1.21 5.08 12.56
C ALA A 198 0.37 4.99 13.85
N GLN A 199 -0.25 6.10 14.27
CA GLN A 199 -1.12 6.14 15.46
C GLN A 199 -2.37 5.29 15.30
N ALA A 200 -2.88 5.12 14.08
CA ALA A 200 -4.03 4.26 13.82
C ALA A 200 -3.74 2.77 14.09
N CYS A 201 -2.49 2.31 13.97
CA CYS A 201 -2.11 0.90 14.05
C CYS A 201 -1.13 0.54 15.17
N SER A 202 -0.48 1.51 15.82
CA SER A 202 0.41 1.31 16.97
C SER A 202 0.05 2.20 18.16
N ASN A 203 0.24 1.68 19.37
CA ASN A 203 0.14 2.43 20.63
C ASN A 203 1.47 3.12 21.01
N ASN A 204 2.56 2.82 20.30
CA ASN A 204 3.88 3.38 20.56
C ASN A 204 4.38 4.07 19.30
N VAL A 205 4.02 5.33 19.14
CA VAL A 205 4.41 6.14 17.99
C VAL A 205 5.25 7.32 18.46
N ILE A 206 6.42 7.44 17.85
CA ILE A 206 7.43 8.46 18.14
C ILE A 206 7.41 9.44 16.96
N PRO A 207 7.09 10.72 17.17
CA PRO A 207 7.24 11.71 16.10
C PRO A 207 8.73 11.86 15.79
N TYR A 208 9.09 11.75 14.52
CA TYR A 208 10.46 11.92 14.09
C TYR A 208 10.94 13.34 14.42
N SER A 209 12.13 13.43 14.99
CA SER A 209 12.90 14.66 15.11
C SER A 209 14.39 14.32 15.21
N PRO A 210 15.31 15.24 14.87
CA PRO A 210 16.76 14.94 14.92
C PRO A 210 17.31 14.52 16.30
N SER A 211 16.53 14.70 17.38
CA SER A 211 16.92 14.29 18.74
C SER A 211 16.46 12.89 19.13
N VAL A 212 15.63 12.21 18.32
CA VAL A 212 15.17 10.86 18.63
C VAL A 212 16.30 9.84 18.47
N GLN A 213 16.20 8.73 19.19
CA GLN A 213 17.11 7.60 19.02
C GLN A 213 16.44 6.57 18.11
N LEU A 214 16.93 6.42 16.87
CA LEU A 214 16.29 5.53 15.89
C LEU A 214 16.27 4.06 16.34
N ARG A 215 17.24 3.64 17.14
CA ARG A 215 17.29 2.29 17.75
C ARG A 215 16.09 1.95 18.66
N ASP A 216 15.36 2.95 19.15
CA ASP A 216 14.17 2.74 19.97
C ASP A 216 12.95 2.40 19.10
N ALA A 217 13.03 2.64 17.79
CA ALA A 217 12.03 2.29 16.80
C ALA A 217 12.30 0.90 16.19
N GLN A 218 11.23 0.13 15.95
CA GLN A 218 11.30 -1.08 15.14
C GLN A 218 10.92 -0.82 13.69
N ILE A 219 10.09 0.20 13.45
CA ILE A 219 9.67 0.67 12.12
C ILE A 219 9.92 2.18 12.06
N ILE A 220 10.47 2.63 10.95
CA ILE A 220 10.65 4.06 10.60
C ILE A 220 9.83 4.34 9.35
N LEU A 221 8.96 5.34 9.39
CA LEU A 221 8.16 5.85 8.27
C LEU A 221 8.64 7.25 7.93
N ILE A 222 9.10 7.44 6.69
CA ILE A 222 9.56 8.75 6.20
C ILE A 222 9.10 8.99 4.78
N ASN A 223 8.86 10.26 4.46
CA ASN A 223 8.48 10.68 3.13
C ASN A 223 9.66 10.58 2.17
N ASP A 224 10.83 11.08 2.58
CA ASP A 224 12.04 11.03 1.77
C ASP A 224 13.28 10.79 2.67
N MET A 225 14.36 10.26 2.10
CA MET A 225 15.64 10.12 2.82
C MET A 225 16.24 11.46 3.23
N GLU A 226 15.95 12.53 2.48
CA GLU A 226 16.33 13.89 2.80
C GLU A 226 15.54 14.46 4.00
N SER A 227 14.42 13.83 4.38
CA SER A 227 13.69 14.19 5.61
C SER A 227 14.44 13.81 6.88
N LEU A 228 15.38 12.85 6.79
CA LEU A 228 16.26 12.50 7.91
C LEU A 228 17.40 13.53 8.06
N ASP A 229 17.98 13.65 9.25
CA ASP A 229 19.24 14.39 9.40
C ASP A 229 20.43 13.51 9.01
N SER A 230 21.59 14.13 8.78
CA SER A 230 22.79 13.43 8.30
C SER A 230 23.31 12.38 9.28
N GLN A 231 23.16 12.59 10.59
CA GLN A 231 23.59 11.64 11.61
C GLN A 231 22.71 10.38 11.58
N HIS A 232 21.40 10.54 11.48
CA HIS A 232 20.47 9.41 11.35
C HIS A 232 20.65 8.64 10.04
N ARG A 233 20.90 9.31 8.91
CA ARG A 233 21.27 8.61 7.67
C ARG A 233 22.52 7.75 7.85
N GLN A 234 23.54 8.28 8.52
CA GLN A 234 24.76 7.52 8.82
C GLN A 234 24.47 6.36 9.77
N GLU A 235 23.69 6.58 10.83
CA GLU A 235 23.30 5.53 11.79
C GLU A 235 22.62 4.36 11.08
N LEU A 236 21.61 4.64 10.23
CA LEU A 236 20.87 3.63 9.46
C LEU A 236 21.76 2.77 8.56
N SER A 237 22.82 3.35 7.99
CA SER A 237 23.79 2.63 7.13
C SER A 237 24.60 1.57 7.89
N THR A 238 24.70 1.69 9.21
CA THR A 238 25.44 0.75 10.08
C THR A 238 24.56 -0.30 10.74
N MET A 239 23.24 -0.07 10.77
CA MET A 239 22.27 -0.94 11.42
C MET A 239 21.85 -2.10 10.51
N SER A 240 21.38 -3.19 11.13
CA SER A 240 20.72 -4.28 10.40
C SER A 240 19.29 -3.86 10.02
N THR A 241 19.17 -3.18 8.88
CA THR A 241 17.94 -2.58 8.37
C THR A 241 17.34 -3.38 7.20
N ARG A 242 16.01 -3.43 7.14
CA ARG A 242 15.23 -3.83 5.96
C ARG A 242 14.66 -2.56 5.36
N TRP A 243 14.95 -2.32 4.10
CA TRP A 243 14.58 -1.12 3.37
C TRP A 243 13.39 -1.43 2.46
N TYR A 244 12.35 -0.60 2.54
CA TYR A 244 11.14 -0.71 1.74
C TYR A 244 10.88 0.64 1.05
N TRP A 245 11.21 0.70 -0.22
CA TRP A 245 10.90 1.80 -1.14
C TRP A 245 9.59 1.48 -1.86
N LEU A 246 9.04 2.45 -2.60
CA LEU A 246 7.82 2.21 -3.36
C LEU A 246 8.02 1.26 -4.56
N ASP A 247 9.22 1.17 -5.12
CA ASP A 247 9.52 0.33 -6.28
C ASP A 247 10.34 -0.93 -5.94
N SER A 248 10.95 -0.97 -4.76
CA SER A 248 11.92 -1.99 -4.40
C SER A 248 12.00 -2.21 -2.89
N ALA A 249 12.47 -3.38 -2.47
CA ALA A 249 12.76 -3.64 -1.07
C ALA A 249 13.94 -4.60 -0.93
N TYR A 250 14.75 -4.41 0.11
CA TYR A 250 15.96 -5.21 0.31
C TYR A 250 16.48 -5.19 1.76
N ALA A 251 17.38 -6.11 2.07
CA ALA A 251 18.15 -6.11 3.31
C ALA A 251 19.61 -6.45 3.03
N TYR A 252 20.56 -5.80 3.70
CA TYR A 252 21.97 -6.14 3.55
C TYR A 252 22.25 -7.56 4.04
N LYS A 253 23.11 -8.30 3.33
CA LYS A 253 23.55 -9.61 3.78
C LYS A 253 24.41 -9.46 5.04
N LYS A 254 24.06 -10.18 6.10
CA LYS A 254 24.94 -10.28 7.27
C LYS A 254 26.19 -11.05 6.89
N HIS A 255 27.32 -10.36 6.80
CA HIS A 255 28.61 -11.03 6.70
C HIS A 255 28.96 -11.63 8.07
N ASN A 256 28.83 -12.95 8.20
CA ASN A 256 29.28 -13.68 9.38
C ASN A 256 30.79 -13.48 9.54
N TRP A 257 31.20 -12.67 10.51
CA TRP A 257 32.61 -12.44 10.85
C TRP A 257 33.41 -13.74 11.06
N PHE A 258 32.75 -14.82 11.48
CA PHE A 258 33.34 -16.16 11.60
C PHE A 258 33.89 -16.73 10.28
N THR A 259 33.28 -16.45 9.12
CA THR A 259 33.81 -16.95 7.84
C THR A 259 35.06 -16.20 7.40
N ARG A 260 35.26 -14.95 7.85
CA ARG A 260 36.53 -14.20 7.66
C ARG A 260 37.66 -14.80 8.48
N ILE A 261 37.40 -15.18 9.74
CA ILE A 261 38.43 -15.77 10.61
C ILE A 261 38.84 -17.17 10.13
N TRP A 262 37.87 -18.00 9.72
CA TRP A 262 38.18 -19.32 9.17
C TRP A 262 38.98 -19.25 7.87
N ARG A 263 38.65 -18.32 6.95
CA ARG A 263 39.47 -18.11 5.74
C ARG A 263 40.87 -17.60 6.04
N SER A 264 41.07 -16.78 7.07
CA SER A 264 42.42 -16.37 7.49
C SER A 264 43.23 -17.50 8.13
N LEU A 265 42.58 -18.50 8.72
CA LEU A 265 43.26 -19.65 9.33
C LEU A 265 43.55 -20.78 8.32
N THR A 266 42.72 -20.95 7.30
CA THR A 266 42.92 -22.00 6.27
C THR A 266 43.91 -21.63 5.16
N HIS A 267 44.33 -20.36 5.06
CA HIS A 267 45.39 -19.92 4.14
C HIS A 267 46.78 -19.82 4.81
N ALA A 268 46.92 -20.29 6.05
CA ALA A 268 48.17 -20.31 6.79
C ALA A 268 48.88 -21.69 6.79
N HIS A 269 48.55 -22.57 5.85
CA HIS A 269 49.23 -23.86 5.63
C HIS A 269 49.70 -24.02 4.19
#